data_AF-A0A497F3T2-F1
#
_entry.id   AF-A0A497F3T2-F1
#
_cell.length_a   1.000
_cell.length_b   1.000
_cell.length_c   1.000
_cell.angle_alpha   90.00
_cell.angle_beta   90.00
_cell.angle_gamma   90.00
#
_symmetry.space_group_name_H-M   'P 1'
#
loop_
_entity.id
_entity.type
_entity.pdbx_description
1 polymer ?
#
loop_
_entity_poly.entity_id
_entity_poly.type
_entity_poly.pdbx_seq_one_letter_code
_entity_poly.pdbx_strand_id
1 'polypeptide(L)'
;MSYAWYQNLHPKIKEILDNLQVRTSQLLKQYGSLQKAGRPIFESEEEVAVVYYIAREIASYAEVAGYLNVTKQSVYNWIKSIENKGKITIYDSKTAKTIIIDFTPEKAKEIINKITAPSGKKHVKDALEAKCIKEFVENPIKRTRRAHGVSYYSPAKVKQIISKVQDLIDFIKAKNLDIPSNPDMWDEDSIRRVIEMYCQEKYENDLQKVPRCIRNIKKTLRHIPRFSNWFSGEIGAEISFARFKENVLFYEHYLRIKKLMKEGKIAEVEWLIPALHILLGCREGWGTLTAQGKKLSDVKLDDASSSLIGLKWRDAIFDANGNIIGFHIYEHKTEKVWSLRYNWLDPEILEKVTEIFKKMNPKPEESVIKTILRYYGIKIETVSQFANWYKRVLKWISKQLNLPWTLTPHDMRRAHLSIMADLEIPLEIALKDTGFGVGWDDIKTAVDFYLRISSRRINRILARAEEIKKTIEAQLS
;
A
#
# COMPACT_ATOMS: atom_id res chain seq x y z
N MET A 1 5.51 2.55 -41.00
CA MET A 1 4.64 3.74 -41.07
C MET A 1 3.69 3.70 -39.89
N SER A 2 3.64 4.76 -39.08
CA SER A 2 2.66 4.88 -38.00
C SER A 2 1.43 5.61 -38.54
N TYR A 3 0.27 4.97 -38.53
CA TYR A 3 -0.99 5.58 -38.97
C TYR A 3 -1.64 6.28 -37.77
N ALA A 4 -1.66 7.62 -37.77
CA ALA A 4 -2.17 8.41 -36.65
C ALA A 4 -3.66 8.09 -36.33
N TRP A 5 -4.47 7.83 -37.37
CA TRP A 5 -5.87 7.47 -37.22
C TRP A 5 -6.09 6.13 -36.51
N TYR A 6 -5.16 5.19 -36.64
CA TYR A 6 -5.28 3.87 -36.02
C TYR A 6 -5.25 3.96 -34.49
N GLN A 7 -4.47 4.89 -33.93
CA GLN A 7 -4.28 4.99 -32.47
C GLN A 7 -5.58 5.27 -31.72
N ASN A 8 -6.53 5.98 -32.34
CA ASN A 8 -7.79 6.39 -31.72
C ASN A 8 -8.96 5.42 -31.96
N LEU A 9 -8.72 4.26 -32.56
CA LEU A 9 -9.77 3.27 -32.83
C LEU A 9 -10.15 2.44 -31.60
N HIS A 10 -11.43 2.05 -31.56
CA HIS A 10 -11.94 1.09 -30.58
C HIS A 10 -11.15 -0.24 -30.63
N PRO A 11 -10.80 -0.87 -29.49
CA PRO A 11 -9.93 -2.05 -29.46
C PRO A 11 -10.40 -3.21 -30.36
N LYS A 12 -11.72 -3.48 -30.40
CA LYS A 12 -12.28 -4.53 -31.26
C LYS A 12 -12.16 -4.20 -32.76
N ILE A 13 -12.19 -2.93 -33.13
CA ILE A 13 -11.97 -2.48 -34.52
C ILE A 13 -10.50 -2.69 -34.91
N LYS A 14 -9.56 -2.39 -34.00
CA LYS A 14 -8.13 -2.64 -34.19
C LYS A 14 -7.83 -4.12 -34.43
N GLU A 15 -8.39 -5.00 -33.58
CA GLU A 15 -8.23 -6.44 -33.70
C GLU A 15 -8.68 -6.97 -35.08
N ILE A 16 -9.85 -6.53 -35.55
CA ILE A 16 -10.38 -6.93 -36.87
C ILE A 16 -9.46 -6.43 -38.00
N LEU A 17 -8.96 -5.20 -37.92
CA LEU A 17 -8.02 -4.64 -38.89
C LEU A 17 -6.68 -5.36 -38.92
N ASP A 18 -6.10 -5.65 -37.75
CA ASP A 18 -4.81 -6.34 -37.65
C ASP A 18 -4.92 -7.74 -38.25
N ASN A 19 -6.03 -8.46 -37.97
CA ASN A 19 -6.30 -9.76 -38.55
C ASN A 19 -6.41 -9.70 -40.08
N LEU A 20 -7.11 -8.70 -40.63
CA LEU A 20 -7.17 -8.46 -42.06
C LEU A 20 -5.78 -8.17 -42.66
N GLN A 21 -4.99 -7.32 -42.02
CA GLN A 21 -3.64 -6.99 -42.48
C GLN A 21 -2.70 -8.19 -42.49
N VAL A 22 -2.75 -9.02 -41.44
CA VAL A 22 -1.98 -10.27 -41.37
C VAL A 22 -2.39 -11.19 -42.51
N ARG A 23 -3.70 -11.35 -42.75
CA ARG A 23 -4.23 -12.19 -43.84
C ARG A 23 -3.77 -11.70 -45.21
N THR A 24 -3.91 -10.41 -45.50
CA THR A 24 -3.47 -9.86 -46.80
C THR A 24 -1.97 -10.02 -47.01
N SER A 25 -1.17 -9.82 -45.96
CA SER A 25 0.29 -10.01 -45.99
C SER A 25 0.67 -11.47 -46.24
N GLN A 26 -0.03 -12.43 -45.64
CA GLN A 26 0.17 -13.86 -45.89
C GLN A 26 -0.18 -14.24 -47.32
N LEU A 27 -1.31 -13.76 -47.86
CA LEU A 27 -1.71 -14.01 -49.25
C LEU A 27 -0.69 -13.42 -50.23
N LEU A 28 -0.19 -12.22 -49.98
CA LEU A 28 0.87 -11.62 -50.79
C LEU A 28 2.17 -12.42 -50.75
N LYS A 29 2.56 -12.91 -49.56
CA LYS A 29 3.75 -13.75 -49.41
C LYS A 29 3.63 -15.08 -50.15
N GLN A 30 2.43 -15.68 -50.16
CA GLN A 30 2.19 -16.99 -50.77
C GLN A 30 2.01 -16.92 -52.29
N TYR A 31 1.29 -15.91 -52.80
CA TYR A 31 0.88 -15.85 -54.21
C TYR A 31 1.57 -14.72 -55.00
N GLY A 32 2.34 -13.85 -54.35
CA GLY A 32 3.03 -12.70 -54.94
C GLY A 32 2.11 -11.52 -55.30
N SER A 33 0.83 -11.77 -55.58
CA SER A 33 -0.20 -10.72 -55.71
C SER A 33 -1.55 -11.23 -55.24
N LEU A 34 -2.40 -10.32 -54.74
CA LEU A 34 -3.76 -10.67 -54.32
C LEU A 34 -4.66 -11.12 -55.48
N GLN A 35 -4.35 -10.71 -56.71
CA GLN A 35 -5.04 -11.20 -57.91
C GLN A 35 -4.76 -12.69 -58.14
N LYS A 36 -3.51 -13.14 -57.92
CA LYS A 36 -3.11 -14.55 -58.04
C LYS A 36 -3.70 -15.43 -56.93
N ALA A 37 -4.06 -14.84 -55.79
CA ALA A 37 -4.73 -15.55 -54.70
C ALA A 37 -6.17 -16.00 -55.06
N GLY A 38 -6.80 -15.40 -56.08
CA GLY A 38 -8.07 -15.88 -56.65
C GLY A 38 -9.29 -15.79 -55.73
N ARG A 39 -9.20 -15.15 -54.56
CA ARG A 39 -10.30 -15.00 -53.60
C ARG A 39 -10.35 -13.61 -52.93
N PRO A 40 -11.53 -13.14 -52.50
CA PRO A 40 -11.65 -11.91 -51.70
C PRO A 40 -10.85 -11.97 -50.40
N ILE A 41 -10.47 -10.79 -49.87
CA ILE A 41 -9.74 -10.69 -48.60
C ILE A 41 -10.66 -10.72 -47.37
N PHE A 42 -11.93 -10.37 -47.56
CA PHE A 42 -12.94 -10.35 -46.52
C PHE A 42 -13.50 -11.76 -46.33
N GLU A 43 -13.62 -12.19 -45.08
CA GLU A 43 -14.20 -13.47 -44.69
C GLU A 43 -15.48 -13.29 -43.83
N SER A 44 -15.78 -12.07 -43.39
CA SER A 44 -16.97 -11.79 -42.58
C SER A 44 -17.59 -10.42 -42.86
N GLU A 45 -18.86 -10.28 -42.48
CA GLU A 45 -19.58 -9.00 -42.53
C GLU A 45 -18.98 -7.94 -41.59
N GLU A 46 -18.39 -8.36 -40.45
CA GLU A 46 -17.74 -7.45 -39.50
C GLU A 46 -16.49 -6.80 -40.12
N GLU A 47 -15.69 -7.57 -40.87
CA GLU A 47 -14.51 -7.08 -41.57
C GLU A 47 -14.88 -6.05 -42.65
N VAL A 48 -15.95 -6.31 -43.39
CA VAL A 48 -16.50 -5.37 -44.38
C VAL A 48 -16.97 -4.09 -43.70
N ALA A 49 -17.72 -4.20 -42.60
CA ALA A 49 -18.23 -3.05 -41.84
C ALA A 49 -17.10 -2.15 -41.33
N VAL A 50 -16.04 -2.76 -40.79
CA VAL A 50 -14.87 -2.06 -40.26
C VAL A 50 -14.13 -1.30 -41.36
N VAL A 51 -13.84 -1.94 -42.49
CA VAL A 51 -13.16 -1.26 -43.60
C VAL A 51 -14.03 -0.16 -44.20
N TYR A 52 -15.35 -0.38 -44.32
CA TYR A 52 -16.29 0.64 -44.78
C TYR A 52 -16.28 1.88 -43.88
N TYR A 53 -16.43 1.68 -42.57
CA TYR A 53 -16.44 2.75 -41.57
C TYR A 53 -15.16 3.58 -41.59
N ILE A 54 -14.00 2.91 -41.61
CA ILE A 54 -12.72 3.62 -41.58
C ILE A 54 -12.50 4.41 -42.87
N ALA A 55 -12.77 3.80 -44.02
CA ALA A 55 -12.57 4.44 -45.32
C ALA A 55 -13.54 5.63 -45.57
N ARG A 56 -14.64 5.71 -44.82
CA ARG A 56 -15.64 6.77 -44.96
C ARG A 56 -15.54 7.86 -43.91
N GLU A 57 -15.30 7.49 -42.65
CA GLU A 57 -15.44 8.41 -41.52
C GLU A 57 -14.10 8.80 -40.89
N ILE A 58 -13.01 8.06 -41.15
CA ILE A 58 -11.77 8.18 -40.36
C ILE A 58 -10.53 8.46 -41.20
N ALA A 59 -10.31 7.71 -42.28
CA ALA A 59 -9.07 7.74 -43.03
C ALA A 59 -9.33 7.75 -44.55
N SER A 60 -8.37 8.30 -45.29
CA SER A 60 -8.45 8.30 -46.76
C SER A 60 -8.29 6.88 -47.33
N TYR A 61 -8.81 6.66 -48.54
CA TYR A 61 -8.63 5.38 -49.24
C TYR A 61 -7.17 4.98 -49.43
N ALA A 62 -6.27 5.96 -49.57
CA ALA A 62 -4.84 5.69 -49.71
C ALA A 62 -4.23 5.15 -48.42
N GLU A 63 -4.65 5.69 -47.27
CA GLU A 63 -4.17 5.24 -45.96
C GLU A 63 -4.72 3.85 -45.60
N VAL A 64 -6.01 3.60 -45.84
CA VAL A 64 -6.61 2.27 -45.64
C VAL A 64 -5.95 1.24 -46.54
N ALA A 65 -5.70 1.58 -47.80
CA ALA A 65 -5.01 0.72 -48.75
C ALA A 65 -3.57 0.42 -48.33
N GLY A 66 -2.83 1.45 -47.91
CA GLY A 66 -1.46 1.31 -47.41
C GLY A 66 -1.38 0.45 -46.15
N TYR A 67 -2.37 0.54 -45.25
CA TYR A 67 -2.40 -0.30 -44.05
C TYR A 67 -2.69 -1.77 -44.39
N LEU A 68 -3.68 -2.04 -45.25
CA LEU A 68 -4.08 -3.39 -45.62
C LEU A 68 -3.20 -4.04 -46.71
N ASN A 69 -2.14 -3.37 -47.18
CA ASN A 69 -1.30 -3.82 -48.31
C ASN A 69 -2.11 -4.10 -49.59
N VAL A 70 -3.08 -3.25 -49.90
CA VAL A 70 -3.89 -3.33 -51.13
C VAL A 70 -3.76 -2.06 -51.96
N THR A 71 -4.32 -2.05 -53.17
CA THR A 71 -4.33 -0.83 -53.98
C THR A 71 -5.46 0.11 -53.55
N LYS A 72 -5.24 1.43 -53.68
CA LYS A 72 -6.28 2.45 -53.46
C LYS A 72 -7.53 2.18 -54.29
N GLN A 73 -7.36 1.67 -55.51
CA GLN A 73 -8.46 1.33 -56.40
C GLN A 73 -9.31 0.18 -55.86
N SER A 74 -8.70 -0.82 -55.21
CA SER A 74 -9.45 -1.92 -54.58
C SER A 74 -10.36 -1.40 -53.46
N VAL A 75 -9.84 -0.54 -52.58
CA VAL A 75 -10.64 0.09 -51.51
C VAL A 75 -11.78 0.90 -52.10
N TYR A 76 -11.50 1.76 -53.10
CA TYR A 76 -12.52 2.52 -53.81
C TYR A 76 -13.63 1.63 -54.38
N ASN A 77 -13.26 0.54 -55.05
CA ASN A 77 -14.20 -0.40 -55.66
C ASN A 77 -15.07 -1.11 -54.61
N TRP A 78 -14.52 -1.48 -53.45
CA TRP A 78 -15.29 -2.08 -52.36
C TRP A 78 -16.35 -1.13 -51.83
N ILE A 79 -15.95 0.11 -51.54
CA ILE A 79 -16.88 1.14 -51.03
C ILE A 79 -17.98 1.43 -52.07
N LYS A 80 -17.63 1.55 -53.35
CA LYS A 80 -18.62 1.75 -54.41
C LYS A 80 -19.53 0.55 -54.64
N SER A 81 -19.05 -0.67 -54.43
CA SER A 81 -19.90 -1.86 -54.49
C SER A 81 -20.95 -1.86 -53.38
N ILE A 82 -20.57 -1.45 -52.16
CA ILE A 82 -21.49 -1.34 -51.02
C ILE A 82 -22.52 -0.22 -51.26
N GLU A 83 -22.07 0.96 -51.71
CA GLU A 83 -22.96 2.12 -51.89
C GLU A 83 -23.91 1.99 -53.08
N ASN A 84 -23.40 1.54 -54.23
CA ASN A 84 -24.17 1.60 -55.47
C ASN A 84 -24.88 0.29 -55.77
N LYS A 85 -24.34 -0.85 -55.32
CA LYS A 85 -24.89 -2.18 -55.63
C LYS A 85 -25.51 -2.86 -54.41
N GLY A 86 -25.27 -2.35 -53.20
CA GLY A 86 -25.76 -2.96 -51.95
C GLY A 86 -25.21 -4.37 -51.72
N LYS A 87 -24.07 -4.72 -52.33
CA LYS A 87 -23.51 -6.08 -52.33
C LYS A 87 -21.99 -6.05 -52.24
N ILE A 88 -21.42 -7.05 -51.59
CA ILE A 88 -19.99 -7.28 -51.59
C ILE A 88 -19.66 -8.78 -51.62
N THR A 89 -18.49 -9.11 -52.14
CA THR A 89 -18.01 -10.48 -52.21
C THR A 89 -17.10 -10.79 -51.04
N ILE A 90 -17.41 -11.87 -50.31
CA ILE A 90 -16.57 -12.40 -49.22
C ILE A 90 -16.18 -13.85 -49.53
N TYR A 91 -15.13 -14.33 -48.87
CA TYR A 91 -14.66 -15.70 -48.94
C TYR A 91 -15.13 -16.47 -47.70
N ASP A 92 -15.96 -17.50 -47.89
CA ASP A 92 -16.35 -18.39 -46.80
C ASP A 92 -15.28 -19.46 -46.59
N SER A 93 -14.55 -19.34 -45.48
CA SER A 93 -13.48 -20.27 -45.10
C SER A 93 -13.98 -21.68 -44.77
N LYS A 94 -15.27 -21.87 -44.43
CA LYS A 94 -15.85 -23.19 -44.11
C LYS A 94 -16.22 -23.96 -45.37
N THR A 95 -16.75 -23.28 -46.38
CA THR A 95 -17.17 -23.91 -47.64
C THR A 95 -16.13 -23.77 -48.75
N ALA A 96 -15.05 -23.04 -48.49
CA ALA A 96 -13.98 -22.69 -49.43
C ALA A 96 -14.51 -22.03 -50.72
N LYS A 97 -15.60 -21.26 -50.61
CA LYS A 97 -16.28 -20.63 -51.75
C LYS A 97 -16.35 -19.12 -51.60
N THR A 98 -16.32 -18.47 -52.76
CA THR A 98 -16.58 -17.04 -52.90
C THR A 98 -18.09 -16.82 -52.95
N ILE A 99 -18.63 -16.05 -52.01
CA ILE A 99 -20.07 -15.74 -51.92
C ILE A 99 -20.30 -14.25 -52.02
N ILE A 100 -21.38 -13.86 -52.70
CA ILE A 100 -21.85 -12.48 -52.76
C ILE A 100 -22.90 -12.32 -51.67
N ILE A 101 -22.67 -11.38 -50.76
CA ILE A 101 -23.59 -11.05 -49.67
C ILE A 101 -24.25 -9.71 -49.93
N ASP A 102 -25.52 -9.59 -49.52
CA ASP A 102 -26.22 -8.30 -49.50
C ASP A 102 -25.72 -7.51 -48.28
N PHE A 103 -25.14 -6.34 -48.57
CA PHE A 103 -24.46 -5.50 -47.58
C PHE A 103 -24.59 -4.02 -47.96
N THR A 104 -25.29 -3.27 -47.11
CA THR A 104 -25.59 -1.85 -47.35
C THR A 104 -24.87 -0.93 -46.34
N PRO A 105 -24.77 0.39 -46.61
CA PRO A 105 -24.25 1.36 -45.65
C PRO A 105 -24.96 1.32 -44.28
N GLU A 106 -26.26 1.07 -44.24
CA GLU A 106 -27.05 0.98 -43.01
C GLU A 106 -26.64 -0.25 -42.18
N LYS A 107 -26.44 -1.38 -42.84
CA LYS A 107 -25.95 -2.62 -42.21
C LYS A 107 -24.54 -2.43 -41.65
N ALA A 108 -23.67 -1.69 -42.36
CA ALA A 108 -22.36 -1.33 -41.85
C ALA A 108 -22.46 -0.49 -40.56
N LYS A 109 -23.33 0.53 -40.54
CA LYS A 109 -23.57 1.37 -39.35
C LYS A 109 -24.11 0.55 -38.17
N GLU A 110 -25.03 -0.37 -38.41
CA GLU A 110 -25.58 -1.24 -37.38
C GLU A 110 -24.50 -2.12 -36.73
N ILE A 111 -23.66 -2.77 -37.56
CA ILE A 111 -22.58 -3.62 -37.09
C ILE A 111 -21.55 -2.80 -36.31
N ILE A 112 -21.18 -1.61 -36.81
CA ILE A 112 -20.25 -0.73 -36.10
C ILE A 112 -20.83 -0.27 -34.77
N ASN A 113 -22.09 0.16 -34.73
CA ASN A 113 -22.76 0.53 -33.49
C ASN A 113 -22.81 -0.62 -32.49
N LYS A 114 -22.97 -1.87 -32.94
CA LYS A 114 -22.88 -3.06 -32.08
C LYS A 114 -21.45 -3.31 -31.58
N ILE A 115 -20.44 -3.10 -32.42
CA ILE A 115 -19.01 -3.25 -32.08
C ILE A 115 -18.55 -2.16 -31.11
N THR A 116 -19.06 -0.93 -31.26
CA THR A 116 -18.71 0.24 -30.44
C THR A 116 -19.68 0.47 -29.30
N ALA A 117 -20.78 -0.29 -29.21
CA ALA A 117 -21.69 -0.23 -28.07
C ALA A 117 -20.93 -0.61 -26.80
N PRO A 118 -21.08 0.15 -25.71
CA PRO A 118 -20.43 -0.18 -24.45
C PRO A 118 -20.91 -1.55 -23.95
N SER A 119 -19.98 -2.44 -23.62
CA SER A 119 -20.31 -3.76 -23.07
C SER A 119 -20.75 -3.61 -21.61
N GLY A 120 -22.05 -3.48 -21.39
CA GLY A 120 -22.66 -3.52 -20.05
C GLY A 120 -23.83 -2.55 -19.87
N LYS A 121 -24.64 -2.77 -18.83
CA LYS A 121 -25.67 -1.80 -18.43
C LYS A 121 -24.97 -0.50 -18.00
N LYS A 122 -25.46 0.67 -18.46
CA LYS A 122 -24.96 2.01 -18.06
C LYS A 122 -25.00 2.19 -16.53
N HIS A 123 -25.98 1.56 -15.88
CA HIS A 123 -26.13 1.56 -14.43
C HIS A 123 -26.24 0.13 -13.90
N VAL A 124 -25.48 -0.17 -12.84
CA VAL A 124 -25.43 -1.46 -12.13
C VAL A 124 -25.87 -1.27 -10.69
N LYS A 125 -26.53 -2.24 -10.06
CA LYS A 125 -26.95 -2.11 -8.65
C LYS A 125 -25.75 -2.28 -7.71
N ASP A 126 -24.95 -3.32 -7.93
CA ASP A 126 -23.78 -3.68 -7.13
C ASP A 126 -22.47 -3.59 -7.95
N ALA A 127 -21.36 -3.26 -7.29
CA ALA A 127 -20.02 -3.30 -7.87
C ALA A 127 -19.65 -4.66 -8.48
N LEU A 128 -20.12 -5.78 -7.90
CA LEU A 128 -19.90 -7.13 -8.40
C LEU A 128 -20.63 -7.43 -9.71
N GLU A 129 -21.54 -6.58 -10.20
CA GLU A 129 -22.11 -6.74 -11.53
C GLU A 129 -21.12 -6.39 -12.65
N ALA A 130 -20.12 -5.55 -12.35
CA ALA A 130 -19.09 -5.15 -13.30
C ALA A 130 -18.05 -6.25 -13.53
N LYS A 131 -17.75 -6.52 -14.79
CA LYS A 131 -16.80 -7.55 -15.23
C LYS A 131 -15.40 -7.30 -14.65
N CYS A 132 -14.89 -6.07 -14.72
CA CYS A 132 -13.56 -5.75 -14.19
C CYS A 132 -13.44 -5.94 -12.67
N ILE A 133 -14.55 -5.84 -11.94
CA ILE A 133 -14.58 -6.10 -10.49
C ILE A 133 -14.61 -7.62 -10.24
N LYS A 134 -15.41 -8.38 -10.98
CA LYS A 134 -15.41 -9.86 -10.90
C LYS A 134 -14.03 -10.45 -11.16
N GLU A 135 -13.38 -10.02 -12.24
CA GLU A 135 -12.02 -10.44 -12.60
C GLU A 135 -11.00 -10.13 -11.49
N PHE A 136 -11.13 -8.98 -10.83
CA PHE A 136 -10.28 -8.62 -9.69
C PHE A 136 -10.53 -9.49 -8.46
N VAL A 137 -11.78 -9.86 -8.17
CA VAL A 137 -12.13 -10.70 -7.01
C VAL A 137 -11.64 -12.13 -7.21
N GLU A 138 -11.75 -12.66 -8.42
CA GLU A 138 -11.25 -13.98 -8.77
C GLU A 138 -9.72 -14.05 -8.69
N ASN A 139 -9.02 -12.99 -9.11
CA ASN A 139 -7.56 -12.93 -9.13
C ASN A 139 -7.01 -11.63 -8.52
N PRO A 140 -7.03 -11.47 -7.17
CA PRO A 140 -6.69 -10.22 -6.50
C PRO A 140 -5.17 -10.04 -6.37
N ILE A 141 -4.47 -9.92 -7.50
CA ILE A 141 -3.01 -9.84 -7.55
C ILE A 141 -2.50 -8.48 -6.99
N LYS A 142 -1.54 -8.53 -6.06
CA LYS A 142 -0.83 -7.36 -5.55
C LYS A 142 0.17 -6.84 -6.57
N ARG A 143 0.27 -5.52 -6.62
CA ARG A 143 1.39 -4.83 -7.28
C ARG A 143 2.62 -4.89 -6.36
N THR A 144 3.52 -5.84 -6.58
CA THR A 144 4.80 -5.95 -5.82
C THR A 144 6.01 -5.73 -6.72
N ARG A 145 7.03 -5.02 -6.22
CA ARG A 145 8.35 -4.84 -6.85
C ARG A 145 9.33 -6.01 -6.57
N ARG A 146 8.84 -7.20 -6.18
CA ARG A 146 9.73 -8.32 -5.83
C ARG A 146 10.08 -9.16 -7.06
N ALA A 147 11.35 -9.57 -7.16
CA ALA A 147 11.90 -10.37 -8.25
C ALA A 147 11.38 -11.83 -8.28
N HIS A 148 10.71 -12.32 -7.23
CA HIS A 148 10.23 -13.70 -7.16
C HIS A 148 8.82 -13.80 -6.57
N GLY A 149 7.85 -14.18 -7.41
CA GLY A 149 6.51 -14.66 -7.03
C GLY A 149 5.35 -13.66 -7.15
N VAL A 150 4.16 -14.19 -7.50
CA VAL A 150 2.88 -13.46 -7.50
C VAL A 150 2.35 -13.40 -6.06
N SER A 151 2.04 -12.20 -5.55
CA SER A 151 1.41 -12.02 -4.24
C SER A 151 -0.05 -11.61 -4.41
N TYR A 152 -0.95 -12.05 -3.51
CA TYR A 152 -2.39 -11.76 -3.57
C TYR A 152 -2.84 -10.88 -2.39
N TYR A 153 -3.83 -9.99 -2.61
CA TYR A 153 -4.46 -9.22 -1.54
C TYR A 153 -5.21 -10.13 -0.57
N SER A 154 -5.23 -9.76 0.72
CA SER A 154 -6.02 -10.48 1.71
C SER A 154 -7.53 -10.28 1.46
N PRO A 155 -8.39 -11.22 1.85
CA PRO A 155 -9.85 -11.10 1.69
C PRO A 155 -10.42 -9.81 2.30
N ALA A 156 -9.92 -9.41 3.49
CA ALA A 156 -10.31 -8.16 4.13
C ALA A 156 -9.97 -6.92 3.28
N LYS A 157 -8.82 -6.95 2.59
CA LYS A 157 -8.41 -5.86 1.70
C LYS A 157 -9.26 -5.82 0.43
N VAL A 158 -9.57 -6.97 -0.16
CA VAL A 158 -10.49 -7.08 -1.31
C VAL A 158 -11.86 -6.49 -0.95
N LYS A 159 -12.43 -6.88 0.19
CA LYS A 159 -13.71 -6.33 0.68
C LYS A 159 -13.66 -4.81 0.87
N GLN A 160 -12.57 -4.27 1.41
CA GLN A 160 -12.37 -2.83 1.56
C GLN A 160 -12.36 -2.11 0.19
N ILE A 161 -11.72 -2.71 -0.82
CA ILE A 161 -11.64 -2.13 -2.17
C ILE A 161 -13.02 -2.10 -2.82
N ILE A 162 -13.75 -3.22 -2.80
CA ILE A 162 -15.11 -3.31 -3.36
C ILE A 162 -16.05 -2.31 -2.67
N SER A 163 -16.00 -2.21 -1.34
CA SER A 163 -16.83 -1.24 -0.61
C SER A 163 -16.60 0.20 -1.06
N LYS A 164 -15.36 0.57 -1.41
CA LYS A 164 -15.04 1.91 -1.91
C LYS A 164 -15.53 2.14 -3.34
N VAL A 165 -15.52 1.10 -4.18
CA VAL A 165 -16.14 1.15 -5.51
C VAL A 165 -17.65 1.32 -5.36
N GLN A 166 -18.28 0.56 -4.47
CA GLN A 166 -19.72 0.68 -4.19
C GLN A 166 -20.09 2.09 -3.71
N ASP A 167 -19.31 2.69 -2.80
CA ASP A 167 -19.51 4.07 -2.34
C ASP A 167 -19.62 5.06 -3.53
N LEU A 168 -18.80 4.89 -4.56
CA LEU A 168 -18.83 5.75 -5.76
C LEU A 168 -20.03 5.46 -6.66
N ILE A 169 -20.38 4.17 -6.83
CA ILE A 169 -21.57 3.76 -7.61
C ILE A 169 -22.83 4.36 -7.01
N ASP A 170 -22.96 4.26 -5.68
CA ASP A 170 -24.13 4.78 -4.97
C ASP A 170 -24.19 6.30 -5.03
N PHE A 171 -23.04 6.97 -4.94
CA PHE A 171 -22.97 8.42 -5.10
C PHE A 171 -23.37 8.89 -6.50
N ILE A 172 -22.88 8.24 -7.56
CA ILE A 172 -23.25 8.55 -8.96
C ILE A 172 -24.77 8.47 -9.15
N LYS A 173 -25.40 7.42 -8.61
CA LYS A 173 -26.86 7.25 -8.69
C LYS A 173 -27.61 8.28 -7.86
N ALA A 174 -27.20 8.48 -6.60
CA ALA A 174 -27.88 9.38 -5.68
C ALA A 174 -27.88 10.83 -6.18
N LYS A 175 -26.81 11.24 -6.87
CA LYS A 175 -26.67 12.58 -7.46
C LYS A 175 -27.14 12.66 -8.91
N ASN A 176 -27.64 11.56 -9.48
CA ASN A 176 -28.08 11.46 -10.87
C ASN A 176 -27.06 12.07 -11.86
N LEU A 177 -25.78 11.76 -11.66
CA LEU A 177 -24.71 12.28 -12.51
C LEU A 177 -24.81 11.64 -13.90
N ASP A 178 -24.52 12.39 -14.96
CA ASP A 178 -24.42 11.85 -16.32
C ASP A 178 -23.10 11.11 -16.55
N ILE A 179 -22.83 10.15 -15.66
CA ILE A 179 -21.67 9.27 -15.67
C ILE A 179 -22.22 7.86 -15.42
N PRO A 180 -21.79 6.83 -16.17
CA PRO A 180 -22.25 5.47 -15.92
C PRO A 180 -21.90 5.04 -14.50
N SER A 181 -22.84 4.41 -13.80
CA SER A 181 -22.53 3.84 -12.48
C SER A 181 -21.81 2.49 -12.60
N ASN A 182 -21.61 1.99 -13.81
CA ASN A 182 -20.89 0.75 -14.07
C ASN A 182 -19.37 1.00 -14.21
N PRO A 183 -18.54 0.42 -13.32
CA PRO A 183 -17.07 0.45 -13.42
C PRO A 183 -16.49 0.04 -14.77
N ASP A 184 -17.18 -0.82 -15.54
CA ASP A 184 -16.73 -1.21 -16.88
C ASP A 184 -16.82 -0.10 -17.92
N MET A 185 -17.51 1.00 -17.62
CA MET A 185 -17.70 2.13 -18.52
C MET A 185 -17.04 3.41 -18.00
N TRP A 186 -16.28 3.30 -16.90
CA TRP A 186 -15.60 4.44 -16.33
C TRP A 186 -14.36 4.83 -17.13
N ASP A 187 -14.20 6.13 -17.36
CA ASP A 187 -12.96 6.76 -17.76
C ASP A 187 -12.35 7.54 -16.58
N GLU A 188 -11.04 7.83 -16.69
CA GLU A 188 -10.27 8.43 -15.59
C GLU A 188 -10.77 9.84 -15.23
N ASP A 189 -11.15 10.66 -16.20
CA ASP A 189 -11.50 12.06 -15.99
C ASP A 189 -12.90 12.23 -15.39
N SER A 190 -13.86 11.43 -15.86
CA SER A 190 -15.19 11.39 -15.27
C SER A 190 -15.11 10.94 -13.80
N ILE A 191 -14.35 9.87 -13.52
CA ILE A 191 -14.24 9.36 -12.15
C ILE A 191 -13.44 10.27 -11.24
N ARG A 192 -12.43 10.97 -11.75
CA ARG A 192 -11.72 12.02 -11.01
C ARG A 192 -12.68 13.06 -10.45
N ARG A 193 -13.61 13.57 -11.27
CA ARG A 193 -14.63 14.54 -10.85
C ARG A 193 -15.58 13.95 -9.81
N VAL A 194 -16.04 12.71 -10.02
CA VAL A 194 -16.92 12.00 -9.06
C VAL A 194 -16.24 11.87 -7.69
N ILE A 195 -14.95 11.50 -7.66
CA ILE A 195 -14.18 11.35 -6.43
C ILE A 195 -14.07 12.69 -5.69
N GLU A 196 -13.81 13.78 -6.41
CA GLU A 196 -13.71 15.12 -5.85
C GLU A 196 -15.03 15.55 -5.21
N MET A 197 -16.14 15.43 -5.94
CA MET A 197 -17.49 15.73 -5.44
C MET A 197 -17.86 14.86 -4.22
N TYR A 198 -17.65 13.55 -4.31
CA TYR A 198 -17.93 12.61 -3.22
C TYR A 198 -17.16 12.98 -1.95
N CYS A 199 -15.88 13.29 -2.08
CA CYS A 199 -15.03 13.60 -0.93
C CYS A 199 -15.32 14.98 -0.32
N GLN A 200 -15.61 15.98 -1.16
CA GLN A 200 -16.04 17.31 -0.71
C GLN A 200 -17.32 17.23 0.10
N GLU A 201 -18.32 16.49 -0.40
CA GLU A 201 -19.59 16.33 0.30
C GLU A 201 -19.44 15.53 1.59
N LYS A 202 -18.71 14.41 1.56
CA LYS A 202 -18.51 13.54 2.72
C LYS A 202 -17.82 14.23 3.90
N TYR A 203 -16.99 15.24 3.64
CA TYR A 203 -16.21 15.92 4.66
C TYR A 203 -16.46 17.43 4.68
N GLU A 204 -17.58 17.89 4.13
CA GLU A 204 -18.02 19.30 4.19
C GLU A 204 -16.91 20.30 3.81
N ASN A 205 -16.16 20.01 2.74
CA ASN A 205 -15.04 20.84 2.27
C ASN A 205 -13.88 21.04 3.27
N ASP A 206 -13.72 20.16 4.27
CA ASP A 206 -12.59 20.19 5.21
C ASP A 206 -11.24 20.12 4.46
N LEU A 207 -10.45 21.19 4.59
CA LEU A 207 -9.17 21.42 3.89
C LEU A 207 -8.13 20.32 4.14
N GLN A 208 -8.25 19.53 5.22
CA GLN A 208 -7.34 18.43 5.54
C GLN A 208 -7.92 17.05 5.19
N LYS A 209 -9.22 16.84 5.38
CA LYS A 209 -9.86 15.52 5.17
C LYS A 209 -10.20 15.28 3.70
N VAL A 210 -10.58 16.30 2.94
CA VAL A 210 -10.96 16.18 1.53
C VAL A 210 -9.79 15.70 0.65
N PRO A 211 -8.59 16.33 0.66
CA PRO A 211 -7.46 15.84 -0.14
C PRO A 211 -7.05 14.41 0.23
N ARG A 212 -7.18 14.05 1.51
CA ARG A 212 -6.87 12.70 2.00
C ARG A 212 -7.88 11.67 1.48
N CYS A 213 -9.17 12.00 1.49
CA CYS A 213 -10.22 11.17 0.92
C CYS A 213 -9.97 10.91 -0.56
N ILE A 214 -9.75 11.98 -1.34
CA ILE A 214 -9.51 11.91 -2.79
C ILE A 214 -8.34 10.97 -3.07
N ARG A 215 -7.21 11.19 -2.38
CA ARG A 215 -6.01 10.37 -2.53
C ARG A 215 -6.23 8.91 -2.15
N ASN A 216 -6.96 8.63 -1.06
CA ASN A 216 -7.24 7.27 -0.63
C ASN A 216 -8.08 6.51 -1.65
N ILE A 217 -9.11 7.14 -2.21
CA ILE A 217 -9.97 6.51 -3.21
C ILE A 217 -9.19 6.27 -4.51
N LYS A 218 -8.44 7.27 -4.99
CA LYS A 218 -7.56 7.12 -6.16
C LYS A 218 -6.56 5.96 -5.99
N LYS A 219 -5.93 5.83 -4.81
CA LYS A 219 -5.05 4.68 -4.48
C LYS A 219 -5.81 3.34 -4.49
N THR A 220 -7.01 3.32 -3.92
CA THR A 220 -7.83 2.11 -3.84
C THR A 220 -8.22 1.60 -5.23
N LEU A 221 -8.62 2.49 -6.14
CA LEU A 221 -8.99 2.11 -7.51
C LEU A 221 -7.82 1.47 -8.26
N ARG A 222 -6.59 1.97 -8.09
CA ARG A 222 -5.39 1.40 -8.73
C ARG A 222 -5.03 -0.03 -8.29
N HIS A 223 -5.67 -0.57 -7.25
CA HIS A 223 -5.55 -1.99 -6.93
C HIS A 223 -6.28 -2.90 -7.92
N ILE A 224 -7.27 -2.37 -8.64
CA ILE A 224 -8.01 -3.08 -9.69
C ILE A 224 -7.18 -3.01 -10.99
N PRO A 225 -6.87 -4.14 -11.65
CA PRO A 225 -5.98 -4.18 -12.81
C PRO A 225 -6.35 -3.18 -13.92
N ARG A 226 -7.65 -3.05 -14.22
CA ARG A 226 -8.19 -2.12 -15.22
C ARG A 226 -7.81 -0.66 -14.98
N PHE A 227 -7.76 -0.24 -13.72
CA PHE A 227 -7.49 1.14 -13.32
C PHE A 227 -6.05 1.34 -12.82
N SER A 228 -5.18 0.34 -13.01
CA SER A 228 -3.84 0.33 -12.42
C SER A 228 -2.95 1.51 -12.86
N ASN A 229 -3.17 2.02 -14.07
CA ASN A 229 -2.43 3.13 -14.66
C ASN A 229 -3.08 4.50 -14.45
N TRP A 230 -4.29 4.55 -13.87
CA TRP A 230 -4.97 5.81 -13.61
C TRP A 230 -4.24 6.64 -12.56
N PHE A 231 -4.38 7.97 -12.66
CA PHE A 231 -3.84 8.96 -11.72
C PHE A 231 -2.31 8.90 -11.58
N SER A 232 -1.64 8.44 -12.64
CA SER A 232 -0.18 8.36 -12.69
C SER A 232 0.43 9.76 -12.60
N GLY A 233 1.47 9.93 -11.75
CA GLY A 233 2.08 11.24 -11.48
C GLY A 233 1.42 12.03 -10.34
N GLU A 234 0.10 11.91 -10.15
CA GLU A 234 -0.61 12.57 -9.04
C GLU A 234 -0.50 11.80 -7.72
N ILE A 235 -0.40 10.48 -7.84
CA ILE A 235 -0.10 9.58 -6.74
C ILE A 235 1.41 9.28 -6.84
N GLY A 236 2.22 10.31 -6.67
CA GLY A 236 3.69 10.21 -6.70
C GLY A 236 4.24 9.15 -5.73
N ALA A 237 5.52 8.79 -5.96
CA ALA A 237 6.29 7.90 -5.11
C ALA A 237 6.09 8.28 -3.64
N GLU A 238 5.78 7.27 -2.85
CA GLU A 238 5.28 7.44 -1.50
C GLU A 238 6.35 8.06 -0.57
N ILE A 239 6.43 9.39 -0.47
CA ILE A 239 6.52 9.98 0.86
C ILE A 239 5.06 10.03 1.32
N SER A 240 4.55 8.89 1.75
CA SER A 240 3.31 8.77 2.51
C SER A 240 3.37 9.81 3.61
N PHE A 241 2.94 11.05 3.47
CA PHE A 241 3.05 12.03 4.57
C PHE A 241 2.55 11.34 5.84
N ALA A 242 3.48 10.90 6.69
CA ALA A 242 3.11 10.18 7.87
C ALA A 242 2.55 11.32 8.66
N ARG A 243 1.24 11.26 8.93
CA ARG A 243 0.67 12.19 9.89
C ARG A 243 1.56 12.05 11.10
N PHE A 244 2.26 13.12 11.43
CA PHE A 244 3.04 13.18 12.65
C PHE A 244 2.07 12.76 13.75
N LYS A 245 2.28 11.59 14.34
CA LYS A 245 1.46 11.20 15.47
C LYS A 245 1.97 12.02 16.63
N GLU A 246 1.30 13.13 16.89
CA GLU A 246 1.59 14.03 18.01
C GLU A 246 1.57 13.30 19.36
N ASN A 247 0.90 12.15 19.41
CA ASN A 247 0.85 11.24 20.55
C ASN A 247 2.18 10.49 20.76
N VAL A 248 3.23 11.21 21.16
CA VAL A 248 4.55 10.65 21.50
C VAL A 248 5.07 11.28 22.79
N LEU A 249 5.79 10.49 23.60
CA LEU A 249 6.51 11.01 24.75
C LEU A 249 7.88 11.54 24.33
N PHE A 250 8.35 12.56 25.03
CA PHE A 250 9.66 13.16 24.88
C PHE A 250 10.48 12.95 26.15
N TYR A 251 11.76 13.30 26.15
CA TYR A 251 12.61 13.07 27.33
C TYR A 251 12.07 13.80 28.57
N GLU A 252 11.53 15.01 28.40
CA GLU A 252 10.87 15.73 29.50
C GLU A 252 9.69 14.97 30.10
N HIS A 253 8.92 14.24 29.28
CA HIS A 253 7.80 13.45 29.74
C HIS A 253 8.29 12.25 30.54
N TYR A 254 9.36 11.60 30.08
CA TYR A 254 10.01 10.52 30.84
C TYR A 254 10.45 11.00 32.23
N LEU A 255 11.12 12.16 32.32
CA LEU A 255 11.53 12.74 33.60
C LEU A 255 10.34 13.06 34.50
N ARG A 256 9.23 13.55 33.94
CA ARG A 256 7.99 13.75 34.70
C ARG A 256 7.42 12.43 35.23
N ILE A 257 7.44 11.35 34.46
CA ILE A 257 7.02 10.01 34.93
C ILE A 257 7.91 9.55 36.09
N LYS A 258 9.24 9.69 35.95
CA LYS A 258 10.19 9.34 37.02
C LYS A 258 9.95 10.17 38.28
N LYS A 259 9.65 11.46 38.13
CA LYS A 259 9.28 12.34 39.25
C LYS A 259 7.98 11.89 39.94
N LEU A 260 6.95 11.51 39.19
CA LEU A 260 5.71 10.97 39.75
C LEU A 260 5.95 9.70 40.57
N MET A 261 6.89 8.84 40.14
CA MET A 261 7.30 7.65 40.89
C MET A 261 7.99 8.05 42.20
N LYS A 262 8.97 8.98 42.13
CA LYS A 262 9.67 9.47 43.33
C LYS A 262 8.74 10.17 44.33
N GLU A 263 7.66 10.79 43.85
CA GLU A 263 6.59 11.39 44.66
C GLU A 263 5.55 10.38 45.18
N GLY A 264 5.65 9.09 44.81
CA GLY A 264 4.70 8.05 45.23
C GLY A 264 3.34 8.11 44.54
N LYS A 265 3.17 8.91 43.49
CA LYS A 265 1.90 9.03 42.73
C LYS A 265 1.66 7.87 41.76
N ILE A 266 2.73 7.19 41.37
CA ILE A 266 2.70 5.92 40.65
C ILE A 266 3.64 4.94 41.36
N ALA A 267 3.33 3.65 41.33
CA ALA A 267 4.19 2.65 41.95
C ALA A 267 5.49 2.45 41.16
N GLU A 268 6.55 1.98 41.82
CA GLU A 268 7.85 1.75 41.17
C GLU A 268 7.75 0.77 39.99
N VAL A 269 6.96 -0.30 40.11
CA VAL A 269 6.68 -1.24 39.01
C VAL A 269 5.93 -0.61 37.84
N GLU A 270 5.08 0.38 38.13
CA GLU A 270 4.33 1.14 37.13
C GLU A 270 5.20 2.12 36.37
N TRP A 271 6.37 2.49 36.90
CA TRP A 271 7.42 3.21 36.18
C TRP A 271 8.39 2.25 35.48
N LEU A 272 8.86 1.22 36.19
CA LEU A 272 9.96 0.35 35.76
C LEU A 272 9.63 -0.39 34.45
N ILE A 273 8.42 -0.95 34.33
CA ILE A 273 8.03 -1.68 33.11
C ILE A 273 7.91 -0.76 31.89
N PRO A 274 7.21 0.39 31.94
CA PRO A 274 7.28 1.35 30.83
C PRO A 274 8.70 1.86 30.54
N ALA A 275 9.49 2.17 31.57
CA ALA A 275 10.87 2.65 31.40
C ALA A 275 11.74 1.62 30.68
N LEU A 276 11.65 0.35 31.10
CA LEU A 276 12.31 -0.77 30.42
C LEU A 276 11.83 -0.93 28.97
N HIS A 277 10.53 -0.81 28.71
CA HIS A 277 9.99 -0.89 27.35
C HIS A 277 10.51 0.25 26.45
N ILE A 278 10.61 1.47 26.98
CA ILE A 278 11.23 2.60 26.27
C ILE A 278 12.71 2.32 26.04
N LEU A 279 13.47 1.90 27.06
CA LEU A 279 14.90 1.62 26.94
C LEU A 279 15.19 0.57 25.86
N LEU A 280 14.42 -0.52 25.83
CA LEU A 280 14.59 -1.61 24.88
C LEU A 280 14.12 -1.27 23.45
N GLY A 281 13.15 -0.36 23.31
CA GLY A 281 12.56 0.00 22.02
C GLY A 281 11.78 -1.13 21.34
N CYS A 282 11.56 -2.25 22.02
CA CYS A 282 10.88 -3.42 21.49
C CYS A 282 9.37 -3.18 21.32
N ARG A 283 8.67 -4.12 20.70
CA ARG A 283 7.20 -4.12 20.70
C ARG A 283 6.66 -4.69 22.01
N GLU A 284 5.36 -4.59 22.19
CA GLU A 284 4.69 -5.21 23.33
C GLU A 284 4.60 -6.75 23.23
N GLY A 285 4.72 -7.32 22.03
CA GLY A 285 4.87 -8.76 21.78
C GLY A 285 3.57 -9.55 21.59
N TRP A 286 2.45 -9.17 22.21
CA TRP A 286 1.19 -9.94 22.10
C TRP A 286 0.42 -9.72 20.79
N GLY A 287 0.70 -8.65 20.03
CA GLY A 287 0.11 -8.46 18.69
C GLY A 287 0.43 -9.62 17.74
N THR A 288 1.64 -10.17 17.83
CA THR A 288 2.06 -11.35 17.07
C THR A 288 1.26 -12.59 17.44
N LEU A 289 1.02 -12.81 18.75
CA LEU A 289 0.22 -13.95 19.23
C LEU A 289 -1.21 -13.89 18.69
N THR A 290 -1.81 -12.69 18.67
CA THR A 290 -3.15 -12.52 18.08
C THR A 290 -3.17 -12.78 16.57
N ALA A 291 -2.12 -12.41 15.84
CA ALA A 291 -2.00 -12.68 14.41
C ALA A 291 -1.84 -14.17 14.10
N GLN A 292 -1.28 -14.95 15.02
CA GLN A 292 -1.20 -16.42 14.97
C GLN A 292 -2.51 -17.11 15.37
N GLY A 293 -3.58 -16.36 15.69
CA GLY A 293 -4.86 -16.92 16.11
C GLY A 293 -4.89 -17.45 17.55
N LYS A 294 -3.85 -17.19 18.36
CA LYS A 294 -3.81 -17.61 19.76
C LYS A 294 -4.66 -16.67 20.63
N LYS A 295 -5.46 -17.26 21.52
CA LYS A 295 -6.16 -16.49 22.56
C LYS A 295 -5.16 -16.09 23.65
N LEU A 296 -5.07 -14.79 23.94
CA LEU A 296 -4.12 -14.26 24.92
C LEU A 296 -4.37 -14.73 26.35
N SER A 297 -5.58 -15.18 26.65
CA SER A 297 -5.95 -15.78 27.94
C SER A 297 -5.25 -17.11 28.19
N ASP A 298 -4.92 -17.82 27.12
CA ASP A 298 -4.47 -19.22 27.17
C ASP A 298 -2.94 -19.31 27.12
N VAL A 299 -2.25 -18.17 26.89
CA VAL A 299 -0.79 -18.08 26.82
C VAL A 299 -0.26 -17.53 28.14
N LYS A 300 0.60 -18.29 28.82
CA LYS A 300 1.32 -17.81 30.01
C LYS A 300 2.43 -16.86 29.61
N LEU A 301 2.81 -15.94 30.50
CA LEU A 301 3.94 -15.03 30.27
C LEU A 301 5.26 -15.79 30.05
N ASP A 302 5.45 -16.90 30.75
CA ASP A 302 6.63 -17.76 30.58
C ASP A 302 6.69 -18.42 29.19
N ASP A 303 5.56 -18.54 28.48
CA ASP A 303 5.48 -19.12 27.14
C ASP A 303 5.55 -18.06 26.02
N ALA A 304 5.47 -16.78 26.37
CA ALA A 304 5.59 -15.71 25.39
C ALA A 304 7.03 -15.66 24.83
N SER A 305 7.15 -15.50 23.51
CA SER A 305 8.40 -15.72 22.78
C SER A 305 9.03 -14.48 22.16
N SER A 306 8.35 -13.32 22.18
CA SER A 306 8.82 -12.15 21.43
C SER A 306 8.61 -10.82 22.15
N SER A 307 9.54 -9.89 21.88
CA SER A 307 9.53 -8.50 22.32
C SER A 307 9.47 -8.34 23.84
N LEU A 308 8.76 -7.35 24.39
CA LEU A 308 8.74 -7.06 25.84
C LEU A 308 8.31 -8.26 26.70
N ILE A 309 7.16 -8.86 26.40
CA ILE A 309 6.66 -10.01 27.17
C ILE A 309 7.47 -11.28 26.93
N GLY A 310 8.22 -11.32 25.83
CA GLY A 310 9.05 -12.45 25.44
C GLY A 310 10.41 -12.51 26.13
N LEU A 311 10.83 -11.46 26.83
CA LEU A 311 12.12 -11.42 27.51
C LEU A 311 12.24 -12.53 28.55
N LYS A 312 13.30 -13.33 28.44
CA LYS A 312 13.69 -14.34 29.42
C LYS A 312 15.00 -13.95 30.09
N TRP A 313 15.25 -14.50 31.29
CA TRP A 313 16.49 -14.22 32.01
C TRP A 313 17.73 -14.78 31.32
N ARG A 314 17.59 -15.87 30.53
CA ARG A 314 18.66 -16.39 29.66
C ARG A 314 19.10 -15.40 28.57
N ASP A 315 18.26 -14.43 28.24
CA ASP A 315 18.56 -13.42 27.23
C ASP A 315 19.23 -12.17 27.83
N ALA A 316 19.40 -12.11 29.15
CA ALA A 316 20.09 -11.00 29.81
C ALA A 316 21.60 -11.02 29.53
N ILE A 317 22.17 -9.83 29.34
CA ILE A 317 23.61 -9.64 29.14
C ILE A 317 24.18 -9.16 30.47
N PHE A 318 25.18 -9.88 30.99
CA PHE A 318 25.82 -9.58 32.27
C PHE A 318 27.23 -9.00 32.08
N ASP A 319 27.61 -8.08 32.96
CA ASP A 319 29.00 -7.66 33.12
C ASP A 319 29.81 -8.66 33.97
N ALA A 320 31.11 -8.39 34.13
CA ALA A 320 32.01 -9.21 34.95
C ALA A 320 31.62 -9.27 36.44
N ASN A 321 30.83 -8.30 36.92
CA ASN A 321 30.35 -8.21 38.30
C ASN A 321 28.95 -8.85 38.47
N GLY A 322 28.42 -9.50 37.43
CA GLY A 322 27.10 -10.12 37.44
C GLY A 322 25.95 -9.11 37.46
N ASN A 323 26.17 -7.87 37.03
CA ASN A 323 25.11 -6.87 36.82
C ASN A 323 24.58 -6.97 35.40
N ILE A 324 23.28 -6.74 35.24
CA ILE A 324 22.64 -6.74 33.94
C ILE A 324 22.95 -5.42 33.24
N ILE A 325 23.63 -5.51 32.10
CA ILE A 325 23.97 -4.36 31.25
C ILE A 325 23.09 -4.28 30.01
N GLY A 326 22.26 -5.28 29.77
CA GLY A 326 21.45 -5.33 28.56
C GLY A 326 20.66 -6.62 28.36
N PHE A 327 20.07 -6.75 27.18
CA PHE A 327 19.26 -7.91 26.78
C PHE A 327 19.41 -8.20 25.29
N HIS A 328 19.38 -9.48 24.93
CA HIS A 328 19.05 -9.93 23.58
C HIS A 328 17.53 -10.03 23.43
N ILE A 329 17.00 -9.50 22.32
CA ILE A 329 15.56 -9.30 22.14
C ILE A 329 15.13 -9.91 20.82
N TYR A 330 14.33 -10.96 20.86
CA TYR A 330 13.77 -11.56 19.66
C TYR A 330 12.47 -10.88 19.20
N GLU A 331 12.45 -10.40 17.96
CA GLU A 331 11.29 -9.75 17.32
C GLU A 331 10.71 -10.65 16.21
N HIS A 332 9.59 -11.31 16.47
CA HIS A 332 8.94 -12.23 15.53
C HIS A 332 8.42 -11.53 14.28
N LYS A 333 8.04 -10.25 14.36
CA LYS A 333 7.55 -9.51 13.17
C LYS A 333 8.64 -9.39 12.10
N THR A 334 9.90 -9.33 12.51
CA THR A 334 11.06 -9.14 11.63
C THR A 334 11.97 -10.37 11.59
N GLU A 335 11.70 -11.38 12.42
CA GLU A 335 12.52 -12.59 12.60
C GLU A 335 14.00 -12.27 12.89
N LYS A 336 14.24 -11.25 13.71
CA LYS A 336 15.58 -10.76 14.08
C LYS A 336 15.78 -10.78 15.59
N VAL A 337 17.02 -11.03 16.01
CA VAL A 337 17.48 -10.78 17.37
C VAL A 337 18.20 -9.43 17.37
N TRP A 338 17.86 -8.59 18.35
CA TRP A 338 18.45 -7.28 18.57
C TRP A 338 19.16 -7.26 19.91
N SER A 339 20.12 -6.36 20.10
CA SER A 339 20.83 -6.23 21.36
C SER A 339 20.66 -4.84 21.97
N LEU A 340 20.23 -4.79 23.23
CA LEU A 340 20.50 -3.65 24.10
C LEU A 340 21.81 -3.95 24.84
N ARG A 341 22.82 -3.08 24.71
CA ARG A 341 24.13 -3.15 25.37
C ARG A 341 24.51 -1.85 26.08
N TYR A 342 23.86 -0.74 25.70
CA TYR A 342 24.08 0.57 26.30
C TYR A 342 22.86 0.96 27.11
N ASN A 343 23.06 1.26 28.39
CA ASN A 343 22.00 1.81 29.23
C ASN A 343 21.83 3.32 28.98
N TRP A 344 21.28 3.67 27.82
CA TRP A 344 21.29 5.02 27.28
C TRP A 344 20.20 5.94 27.86
N LEU A 345 19.14 5.39 28.46
CA LEU A 345 18.00 6.16 28.96
C LEU A 345 18.18 6.60 30.42
N ASP A 346 18.39 5.63 31.31
CA ASP A 346 18.50 5.87 32.75
C ASP A 346 19.16 4.68 33.48
N PRO A 347 20.28 4.89 34.20
CA PRO A 347 21.00 3.84 34.91
C PRO A 347 20.11 3.06 35.89
N GLU A 348 19.19 3.76 36.58
CA GLU A 348 18.34 3.18 37.65
C GLU A 348 17.46 2.01 37.12
N ILE A 349 17.17 1.97 35.82
CA ILE A 349 16.33 0.90 35.22
C ILE A 349 17.01 -0.46 35.35
N LEU A 350 18.23 -0.60 34.83
CA LEU A 350 18.93 -1.89 34.82
C LEU A 350 19.53 -2.22 36.19
N GLU A 351 19.88 -1.21 36.99
CA GLU A 351 20.23 -1.40 38.39
C GLU A 351 19.07 -2.07 39.15
N LYS A 352 17.85 -1.57 38.96
CA LYS A 352 16.67 -2.14 39.61
C LYS A 352 16.33 -3.53 39.08
N VAL A 353 16.44 -3.76 37.77
CA VAL A 353 16.25 -5.09 37.18
C VAL A 353 17.30 -6.08 37.71
N THR A 354 18.55 -5.65 37.90
CA THR A 354 19.62 -6.45 38.52
C THR A 354 19.31 -6.77 39.98
N GLU A 355 18.84 -5.79 40.76
CA GLU A 355 18.40 -6.00 42.15
C GLU A 355 17.31 -7.09 42.22
N ILE A 356 16.30 -6.99 41.34
CA ILE A 356 15.20 -7.95 41.26
C ILE A 356 15.71 -9.33 40.86
N PHE A 357 16.58 -9.44 39.86
CA PHE A 357 17.17 -10.71 39.44
C PHE A 357 17.89 -11.40 40.60
N LYS A 358 18.78 -10.67 41.29
CA LYS A 358 19.56 -11.20 42.42
C LYS A 358 18.66 -11.65 43.59
N LYS A 359 17.62 -10.88 43.90
CA LYS A 359 16.69 -11.21 45.00
C LYS A 359 15.73 -12.35 44.68
N MET A 360 15.23 -12.41 43.45
CA MET A 360 14.23 -13.42 43.04
C MET A 360 14.86 -14.73 42.59
N ASN A 361 16.15 -14.72 42.23
CA ASN A 361 16.92 -15.85 41.71
C ASN A 361 16.13 -16.72 40.71
N PRO A 362 15.61 -16.12 39.62
CA PRO A 362 14.71 -16.81 38.69
C PRO A 362 15.45 -17.83 37.82
N LYS A 363 14.73 -18.82 37.32
CA LYS A 363 15.26 -19.73 36.30
C LYS A 363 15.50 -19.00 34.98
N PRO A 364 16.47 -19.44 34.15
CA PRO A 364 16.78 -18.77 32.88
C PRO A 364 15.58 -18.62 31.93
N GLU A 365 14.63 -19.53 31.98
CA GLU A 365 13.44 -19.63 31.11
C GLU A 365 12.24 -18.82 31.65
N GLU A 366 12.32 -18.29 32.87
CA GLU A 366 11.24 -17.47 33.43
C GLU A 366 11.16 -16.13 32.70
N SER A 367 9.93 -15.61 32.56
CA SER A 367 9.69 -14.29 32.00
C SER A 367 10.21 -13.20 32.93
N VAL A 368 11.04 -12.29 32.39
CA VAL A 368 11.54 -11.11 33.11
C VAL A 368 10.37 -10.27 33.65
N ILE A 369 9.35 -10.04 32.82
CA ILE A 369 8.17 -9.25 33.18
C ILE A 369 7.39 -9.92 34.33
N LYS A 370 7.18 -11.24 34.26
CA LYS A 370 6.49 -11.98 35.33
C LYS A 370 7.27 -11.90 36.64
N THR A 371 8.59 -12.08 36.59
CA THR A 371 9.45 -11.98 37.78
C THR A 371 9.42 -10.59 38.40
N ILE A 372 9.48 -9.52 37.59
CA ILE A 372 9.36 -8.14 38.08
C ILE A 372 8.00 -7.93 38.77
N LEU A 373 6.90 -8.32 38.14
CA LEU A 373 5.56 -8.18 38.75
C LEU A 373 5.46 -8.96 40.06
N ARG A 374 5.99 -10.18 40.10
CA ARG A 374 6.04 -11.04 41.30
C ARG A 374 6.83 -10.40 42.44
N TYR A 375 7.96 -9.75 42.14
CA TYR A 375 8.76 -9.02 43.14
C TYR A 375 7.93 -7.94 43.87
N TYR A 376 7.06 -7.24 43.15
CA TYR A 376 6.15 -6.24 43.71
C TYR A 376 4.82 -6.81 44.21
N GLY A 377 4.71 -8.14 44.39
CA GLY A 377 3.49 -8.79 44.88
C GLY A 377 2.33 -8.83 43.89
N ILE A 378 2.54 -8.48 42.62
CA ILE A 378 1.51 -8.50 41.57
C ILE A 378 1.50 -9.87 40.90
N LYS A 379 0.42 -10.63 41.11
CA LYS A 379 0.23 -11.97 40.53
C LYS A 379 -0.44 -11.88 39.16
N ILE A 380 0.36 -11.96 38.09
CA ILE A 380 -0.10 -11.99 36.70
C ILE A 380 0.55 -13.20 36.02
N GLU A 381 -0.26 -14.10 35.50
CA GLU A 381 0.19 -15.36 34.90
C GLU A 381 0.08 -15.35 33.38
N THR A 382 -0.97 -14.71 32.83
CA THR A 382 -1.27 -14.78 31.39
C THR A 382 -0.98 -13.48 30.66
N VAL A 383 -0.77 -13.59 29.35
CA VAL A 383 -0.54 -12.44 28.47
C VAL A 383 -1.74 -11.48 28.49
N SER A 384 -2.97 -12.01 28.54
CA SER A 384 -4.19 -11.18 28.64
C SER A 384 -4.23 -10.35 29.91
N GLN A 385 -3.91 -10.96 31.06
CA GLN A 385 -3.85 -10.25 32.35
C GLN A 385 -2.81 -9.13 32.32
N PHE A 386 -1.62 -9.41 31.79
CA PHE A 386 -0.57 -8.40 31.64
C PHE A 386 -0.99 -7.27 30.70
N ALA A 387 -1.53 -7.58 29.52
CA ALA A 387 -1.97 -6.57 28.56
C ALA A 387 -3.03 -5.63 29.15
N ASN A 388 -3.96 -6.17 29.95
CA ASN A 388 -4.98 -5.39 30.64
C ASN A 388 -4.40 -4.53 31.78
N TRP A 389 -3.50 -5.10 32.59
CA TRP A 389 -2.79 -4.35 33.62
C TRP A 389 -1.99 -3.19 33.00
N TYR A 390 -1.19 -3.48 31.98
CA TYR A 390 -0.30 -2.51 31.38
C TYR A 390 -1.05 -1.36 30.68
N LYS A 391 -2.16 -1.66 30.00
CA LYS A 391 -3.06 -0.62 29.45
C LYS A 391 -3.65 0.29 30.53
N ARG A 392 -4.00 -0.26 31.72
CA ARG A 392 -4.50 0.55 32.84
C ARG A 392 -3.41 1.47 33.39
N VAL A 393 -2.19 0.96 33.56
CA VAL A 393 -1.02 1.76 34.00
C VAL A 393 -0.77 2.91 33.03
N LEU A 394 -0.70 2.65 31.73
CA LEU A 394 -0.46 3.70 30.73
C LEU A 394 -1.60 4.73 30.69
N LYS A 395 -2.86 4.30 30.86
CA LYS A 395 -3.99 5.21 31.00
C LYS A 395 -3.87 6.08 32.26
N TRP A 396 -3.39 5.54 33.37
CA TRP A 396 -3.14 6.28 34.59
C TRP A 396 -2.02 7.31 34.41
N ILE A 397 -0.89 6.90 33.85
CA ILE A 397 0.23 7.80 33.53
C ILE A 397 -0.22 8.95 32.62
N SER A 398 -1.05 8.66 31.62
CA SER A 398 -1.57 9.68 30.70
C SER A 398 -2.35 10.77 31.44
N LYS A 399 -3.17 10.38 32.43
CA LYS A 399 -3.91 11.33 33.28
C LYS A 399 -2.97 12.15 34.16
N GLN A 400 -2.00 11.50 34.79
CA GLN A 400 -1.03 12.17 35.68
C GLN A 400 -0.15 13.19 34.94
N LEU A 401 0.18 12.90 33.68
CA LEU A 401 0.91 13.82 32.81
C LEU A 401 0.02 14.88 32.15
N ASN A 402 -1.30 14.83 32.35
CA ASN A 402 -2.29 15.67 31.67
C ASN A 402 -2.13 15.68 30.13
N LEU A 403 -1.92 14.50 29.55
CA LEU A 403 -1.79 14.36 28.10
C LEU A 403 -3.16 14.48 27.42
N PRO A 404 -3.27 15.12 26.24
CA PRO A 404 -4.52 15.20 25.50
C PRO A 404 -4.91 13.87 24.82
N TRP A 405 -4.11 12.81 25.01
CA TRP A 405 -4.36 11.46 24.52
C TRP A 405 -4.07 10.41 25.58
N THR A 406 -4.57 9.20 25.36
CA THR A 406 -4.23 8.03 26.19
C THR A 406 -3.08 7.25 25.57
N LEU A 407 -2.04 7.02 26.36
CA LEU A 407 -0.89 6.20 26.01
C LEU A 407 -1.29 4.74 25.79
N THR A 408 -0.74 4.16 24.73
CA THR A 408 -0.82 2.73 24.43
C THR A 408 0.56 2.09 24.52
N PRO A 409 0.66 0.76 24.68
CA PRO A 409 1.95 0.07 24.75
C PRO A 409 2.85 0.37 23.54
N HIS A 410 2.27 0.50 22.35
CA HIS A 410 3.03 0.83 21.15
C HIS A 410 3.58 2.27 21.14
N ASP A 411 3.03 3.17 21.95
CA ASP A 411 3.55 4.53 22.09
C ASP A 411 4.83 4.56 22.95
N MET A 412 5.06 3.56 23.81
CA MET A 412 6.35 3.42 24.52
C MET A 412 7.47 3.05 23.56
N ARG A 413 7.17 2.16 22.60
CA ARG A 413 8.06 1.92 21.48
C ARG A 413 8.34 3.23 20.75
N ARG A 414 7.34 4.03 20.34
CA ARG A 414 7.60 5.33 19.68
C ARG A 414 8.42 6.29 20.55
N ALA A 415 8.18 6.30 21.86
CA ALA A 415 8.91 7.12 22.81
C ALA A 415 10.41 6.82 22.82
N HIS A 416 10.81 5.55 22.64
CA HIS A 416 12.23 5.18 22.45
C HIS A 416 12.90 6.06 21.39
N LEU A 417 12.27 6.15 20.22
CA LEU A 417 12.82 6.82 19.06
C LEU A 417 12.80 8.35 19.17
N SER A 418 11.71 8.92 19.72
CA SER A 418 11.64 10.36 19.95
C SER A 418 12.60 10.82 21.04
N ILE A 419 12.79 10.02 22.10
CA ILE A 419 13.74 10.36 23.17
C ILE A 419 15.17 10.26 22.65
N MET A 420 15.51 9.23 21.86
CA MET A 420 16.82 9.18 21.19
C MET A 420 17.06 10.43 20.33
N ALA A 421 16.04 10.89 19.61
CA ALA A 421 16.13 12.12 18.83
C ALA A 421 16.33 13.37 19.70
N ASP A 422 15.63 13.47 20.85
CA ASP A 422 15.79 14.56 21.83
C ASP A 422 17.20 14.59 22.44
N LEU A 423 17.75 13.41 22.70
CA LEU A 423 19.10 13.21 23.24
C LEU A 423 20.19 13.27 22.16
N GLU A 424 19.83 13.60 20.92
CA GLU A 424 20.74 13.78 19.79
C GLU A 424 21.55 12.50 19.45
N ILE A 425 21.03 11.32 19.80
CA ILE A 425 21.58 10.03 19.38
C ILE A 425 21.37 9.91 17.87
N PRO A 426 22.42 9.72 17.05
CA PRO A 426 22.31 9.70 15.59
C PRO A 426 21.31 8.67 15.05
N LEU A 427 20.63 9.02 13.96
CA LEU A 427 19.57 8.20 13.37
C LEU A 427 20.12 6.83 12.93
N GLU A 428 21.30 6.79 12.32
CA GLU A 428 21.96 5.56 11.89
C GLU A 428 22.21 4.58 13.03
N ILE A 429 22.40 5.08 14.25
CA ILE A 429 22.54 4.28 15.47
C ILE A 429 21.18 3.73 15.90
N ALA A 430 20.15 4.56 15.90
CA ALA A 430 18.77 4.18 16.28
C ALA A 430 18.10 3.20 15.28
N LEU A 431 18.54 3.16 14.03
CA LEU A 431 17.96 2.29 12.99
C LEU A 431 18.58 0.89 12.94
N LYS A 432 19.84 0.72 13.36
CA LYS A 432 20.61 -0.52 13.24
C LYS A 432 20.77 -1.23 14.58
N ASP A 433 21.17 -2.50 14.55
CA ASP A 433 21.52 -3.25 15.76
C ASP A 433 22.91 -2.81 16.24
N THR A 434 22.96 -1.65 16.87
CA THR A 434 24.21 -1.04 17.37
C THR A 434 24.40 -1.24 18.86
N GLY A 435 23.46 -1.87 19.57
CA GLY A 435 23.48 -1.97 21.04
C GLY A 435 22.53 -1.02 21.76
N PHE A 436 21.71 -0.25 21.04
CA PHE A 436 20.73 0.66 21.63
C PHE A 436 19.34 0.03 21.80
N GLY A 437 19.18 -1.27 21.54
CA GLY A 437 17.91 -1.99 21.59
C GLY A 437 17.38 -2.33 20.20
N VAL A 438 16.05 -2.46 20.08
CA VAL A 438 15.41 -2.87 18.83
C VAL A 438 15.37 -1.73 17.82
N GLY A 439 16.06 -1.90 16.70
CA GLY A 439 16.07 -0.94 15.60
C GLY A 439 14.73 -0.77 14.88
N TRP A 440 14.68 0.28 14.07
CA TRP A 440 13.50 0.70 13.31
C TRP A 440 13.68 0.47 11.82
N ASP A 441 13.24 -0.67 11.31
CA ASP A 441 13.30 -0.94 9.86
C ASP A 441 12.42 0.04 9.01
N ASP A 442 11.51 0.78 9.65
CA ASP A 442 10.71 1.85 9.01
C ASP A 442 11.44 3.20 9.10
N ILE A 443 12.39 3.41 8.18
CA ILE A 443 13.20 4.63 8.05
C ILE A 443 12.33 5.88 8.07
N LYS A 444 11.16 5.80 7.46
CA LYS A 444 10.30 6.95 7.25
C LYS A 444 9.70 7.48 8.56
N THR A 445 9.15 6.59 9.39
CA THR A 445 8.65 6.96 10.73
C THR A 445 9.80 7.51 11.60
N ALA A 446 11.01 6.97 11.46
CA ALA A 446 12.16 7.46 12.20
C ALA A 446 12.63 8.85 11.74
N VAL A 447 12.70 9.06 10.43
CA VAL A 447 13.03 10.34 9.82
C VAL A 447 12.04 11.42 10.28
N ASP A 448 10.75 11.14 10.39
CA ASP A 448 9.79 12.14 10.88
C ASP A 448 10.14 12.66 12.29
N PHE A 449 10.45 11.78 13.24
CA PHE A 449 10.87 12.21 14.59
C PHE A 449 12.19 12.99 14.58
N TYR A 450 13.14 12.56 13.74
CA TYR A 450 14.46 13.18 13.64
C TYR A 450 14.46 14.51 12.87
N LEU A 451 13.51 14.72 11.94
CA LEU A 451 13.32 15.96 11.19
C LEU A 451 12.59 17.06 11.99
N ARG A 452 12.27 16.81 13.28
CA ARG A 452 11.94 17.89 14.22
C ARG A 452 13.19 18.73 14.46
N ILE A 453 13.46 19.63 13.53
CA ILE A 453 14.57 20.58 13.57
C ILE A 453 14.00 21.87 14.14
N SER A 454 14.10 22.04 15.46
CA SER A 454 13.90 23.35 16.08
C SER A 454 15.17 24.19 15.92
N SER A 455 15.05 25.52 15.82
CA SER A 455 16.22 26.41 15.80
C SER A 455 17.13 26.18 17.01
N ARG A 456 16.56 25.81 18.16
CA ARG A 456 17.30 25.40 19.36
C ARG A 456 18.16 24.16 19.12
N ARG A 457 17.63 23.14 18.43
CA ARG A 457 18.37 21.92 18.11
C ARG A 457 19.50 22.20 17.11
N ILE A 458 19.25 23.02 16.08
CA ILE A 458 20.29 23.48 15.15
C ILE A 458 21.43 24.13 15.93
N ASN A 459 21.11 25.09 16.81
CA ASN A 459 22.12 25.83 17.57
C ASN A 459 22.95 24.92 18.49
N ARG A 460 22.34 23.89 19.12
CA ARG A 460 23.09 22.91 19.93
C ARG A 460 24.02 22.04 19.09
N ILE A 461 23.54 21.55 17.94
CA ILE A 461 24.38 20.77 17.01
C ILE A 461 25.57 21.60 16.52
N LEU A 462 25.33 22.87 16.15
CA LEU A 462 26.40 23.79 15.76
C LEU A 462 27.39 24.06 16.90
N ALA A 463 26.91 24.26 18.13
CA ALA A 463 27.78 24.44 19.29
C ALA A 463 28.63 23.19 19.57
N ARG A 464 28.04 22.00 19.48
CA ARG A 464 28.76 20.74 19.65
C ARG A 464 29.79 20.52 18.55
N ALA A 465 29.45 20.85 17.30
CA ALA A 465 30.39 20.77 16.19
C ALA A 465 31.61 21.68 16.43
N GLU A 466 31.41 22.88 16.97
CA GLU A 466 32.49 23.80 17.28
C GLU A 466 33.39 23.30 18.42
N GLU A 467 32.80 22.66 19.44
CA GLU A 467 33.56 22.01 20.52
C GLU A 467 34.43 20.85 20.01
N ILE A 468 33.89 20.05 19.09
CA ILE A 468 34.64 18.96 18.45
C ILE A 468 35.82 19.51 17.65
N LYS A 469 35.61 20.58 16.85
CA LYS A 469 36.72 21.23 16.12
C LYS A 469 37.85 21.65 17.04
N LYS A 470 37.52 22.36 18.13
CA LYS A 470 38.50 22.80 19.13
C LYS A 470 39.27 21.64 19.76
N THR A 471 38.58 20.52 20.03
CA THR A 471 39.21 19.32 20.58
C THR A 471 40.21 18.72 19.59
N ILE A 472 39.85 18.65 18.30
CA ILE A 472 40.73 18.15 17.24
C ILE A 472 41.93 19.09 17.04
N GLU A 473 41.71 20.40 17.00
CA GLU A 473 42.77 21.41 16.92
C GLU A 473 43.75 21.29 18.09
N ALA A 474 43.25 21.10 19.30
CA ALA A 474 44.06 20.90 20.50
C ALA A 474 44.81 19.56 20.53
N GLN A 475 44.36 18.55 19.79
CA GLN A 475 45.07 17.26 19.66
C GLN A 475 46.15 17.30 18.57
N LEU A 476 46.05 18.23 17.63
CA LEU A 476 47.02 18.44 16.54
C LEU A 476 48.08 19.51 16.87
N SER A 477 47.82 20.31 17.90
CA SER A 477 48.76 21.28 18.50
C SER A 477 49.59 20.61 19.58
#